data_AF-A0A6P0Y6V8-F1
#
_entry.id   AF-A0A6P0Y6V8-F1
#
_cell.length_a   1.000
_cell.length_b   1.000
_cell.length_c   1.000
_cell.angle_alpha   90.00
_cell.angle_beta   90.00
_cell.angle_gamma   90.00
#
_symmetry.space_group_name_H-M   'P 1'
#
loop_
_entity.id
_entity.type
_entity.pdbx_description
1 polymer ?
#
loop_
_entity_poly.entity_id
_entity_poly.type
_entity_poly.pdbx_seq_one_letter_code
_entity_poly.pdbx_strand_id
1 'polypeptide(L)' 'MAKRLAAPGKVEQGKKLVIEGKINEAISLFKEAQEFLPEIDLDPDTETKETDPAVVAKRLAATGKVE' A
#
# COMPACT_ATOMS: atom_id res chain seq x y z
N MET A 1 12.16 18.09 -6.83
CA MET A 1 11.89 17.60 -5.46
C MET A 1 10.67 16.66 -5.35
N ALA A 2 9.84 16.49 -6.39
CA ALA A 2 8.56 15.76 -6.30
C ALA A 2 8.66 14.22 -6.18
N LYS A 3 9.70 13.56 -6.74
CA LYS A 3 9.79 12.08 -6.77
C LYS A 3 9.87 11.43 -5.38
N ARG A 4 10.38 12.13 -4.36
CA ARG A 4 10.59 11.57 -3.02
C ARG A 4 9.29 11.45 -2.21
N LEU A 5 8.26 12.23 -2.56
CA LEU A 5 6.94 12.20 -1.91
C LEU A 5 5.94 11.30 -2.65
N ALA A 6 6.28 10.84 -3.86
CA ALA A 6 5.38 10.05 -4.68
C ALA A 6 5.10 8.66 -4.10
N ALA A 7 6.11 8.00 -3.52
CA ALA A 7 5.97 6.67 -2.96
C ALA A 7 5.02 6.62 -1.75
N PRO A 8 5.22 7.39 -0.65
CA PRO A 8 4.30 7.36 0.49
C PRO A 8 2.87 7.80 0.12
N GLY A 9 2.72 8.79 -0.77
CA GLY A 9 1.39 9.19 -1.25
C GLY A 9 0.66 8.08 -2.00
N LYS A 10 1.37 7.27 -2.79
CA LYS A 10 0.79 6.09 -3.47
C LYS A 10 0.42 4.98 -2.48
N VAL A 11 1.20 4.78 -1.41
CA VAL A 11 0.84 3.84 -0.34
C VAL A 11 -0.48 4.27 0.33
N GLU A 12 -0.63 5.54 0.70
CA GLU A 12 -1.88 6.03 1.28
C GLU A 12 -3.08 5.90 0.33
N GLN A 13 -2.89 6.17 -0.96
CA GLN A 13 -3.95 5.97 -1.96
C GLN A 13 -4.31 4.48 -2.12
N GLY A 14 -3.31 3.58 -2.12
CA GLY A 14 -3.54 2.13 -2.16
C GLY A 14 -4.36 1.65 -0.97
N LYS A 15 -4.06 2.14 0.24
CA LYS A 15 -4.85 1.85 1.45
C LYS A 15 -6.32 2.25 1.30
N LYS A 16 -6.61 3.43 0.74
CA LYS A 16 -8.00 3.88 0.47
C LYS A 16 -8.72 2.95 -0.51
N LEU A 17 -8.05 2.54 -1.58
CA LEU A 17 -8.64 1.61 -2.56
C LEU A 17 -8.93 0.24 -1.94
N VAL A 18 -8.15 -0.22 -0.97
CA VAL A 18 -8.46 -1.44 -0.21
C VAL A 18 -9.79 -1.30 0.53
N ILE A 19 -10.01 -0.16 1.21
CA ILE A 19 -11.26 0.14 1.93
C ILE A 19 -12.45 0.18 0.95
N GLU A 20 -12.25 0.73 -0.25
CA GLU A 20 -13.25 0.73 -1.33
C GLU A 20 -13.48 -0.65 -1.98
N GLY A 21 -12.77 -1.70 -1.55
CA GLY A 21 -12.85 -3.05 -2.14
C GLY A 21 -12.12 -3.21 -3.47
N LYS A 22 -11.38 -2.18 -3.93
CA LYS A 22 -10.62 -2.15 -5.19
C LYS A 22 -9.22 -2.75 -5.01
N ILE A 23 -9.15 -4.02 -4.62
CA ILE A 23 -7.91 -4.70 -4.23
C ILE A 23 -6.85 -4.71 -5.35
N ASN A 24 -7.25 -4.97 -6.60
CA ASN A 24 -6.30 -4.99 -7.72
C ASN A 24 -5.69 -3.60 -8.00
N GLU A 25 -6.49 -2.55 -7.88
CA GLU A 25 -6.03 -1.17 -8.08
C GLU A 25 -5.09 -0.74 -6.94
N ALA A 26 -5.38 -1.16 -5.70
CA ALA A 26 -4.48 -0.95 -4.57
C ALA A 26 -3.11 -1.62 -4.78
N ILE A 27 -3.09 -2.86 -5.26
CA ILE A 27 -1.86 -3.59 -5.59
C ILE A 27 -1.05 -2.84 -6.66
N SER A 28 -1.72 -2.31 -7.68
CA SER A 28 -1.06 -1.50 -8.72
C SER A 28 -0.41 -0.24 -8.14
N LEU A 29 -1.12 0.49 -7.27
CA LEU A 29 -0.55 1.67 -6.62
C LEU A 29 0.64 1.34 -5.72
N PHE A 30 0.60 0.23 -4.99
CA PHE A 30 1.72 -0.22 -4.19
C PHE A 30 2.94 -0.57 -5.05
N LYS A 31 2.75 -1.23 -6.20
CA LYS A 31 3.83 -1.47 -7.17
C LYS A 31 4.39 -0.18 -7.73
N GLU A 32 3.54 0.78 -8.09
CA GLU A 32 3.99 2.10 -8.52
C GLU A 32 4.79 2.81 -7.42
N ALA A 33 4.42 2.67 -6.14
CA ALA A 33 5.21 3.21 -5.03
C ALA A 33 6.63 2.61 -5.00
N GLN A 34 6.75 1.32 -5.29
CA GLN A 34 8.03 0.60 -5.37
C GLN A 34 8.89 1.01 -6.57
N GLU A 35 8.32 1.55 -7.65
CA GLU A 35 9.11 2.13 -8.75
C GLU A 35 9.90 3.38 -8.31
N PHE A 36 9.40 4.10 -7.30
CA PHE A 36 10.09 5.26 -6.73
C PHE A 36 11.00 4.88 -5.56
N LEU A 37 10.55 3.95 -4.72
CA LEU A 37 11.27 3.44 -3.55
C LEU A 37 11.07 1.92 -3.45
N PRO A 38 11.96 1.10 -4.05
CA PRO A 38 11.79 -0.36 -4.17
C PRO A 38 11.52 -1.07 -2.85
N GLU A 39 12.12 -0.56 -1.79
CA GLU A 39 12.05 -1.10 -0.45
C GLU A 39 11.16 -0.26 0.47
N ILE A 40 10.20 0.51 -0.05
CA ILE A 40 9.24 1.22 0.78
C ILE A 40 8.42 0.23 1.62
N ASP A 41 8.22 0.57 2.89
CA ASP A 41 7.24 -0.13 3.72
C ASP A 41 5.83 0.24 3.25
N LEU A 42 5.11 -0.76 2.74
CA LEU A 42 3.75 -0.59 2.23
C LEU A 42 2.72 -0.58 3.37
N ASP A 43 3.13 -0.97 4.58
CA ASP A 43 2.28 -0.99 5.76
C ASP A 43 3.01 -0.51 7.03
N PRO A 44 3.39 0.79 7.07
CA PRO A 44 4.17 1.37 8.17
C PRO A 44 3.44 1.42 9.52
N ASP A 45 2.17 1.02 9.56
CA ASP A 45 1.39 0.89 10.80
C ASP A 45 1.69 -0.42 11.55
N THR A 46 2.48 -1.32 10.94
CA THR A 46 2.89 -2.60 11.53
C THR A 46 4.34 -2.55 12.02
N GLU A 47 4.67 -3.35 13.04
CA GLU A 47 6.03 -3.42 13.58
C GLU A 47 7.04 -4.01 12.58
N THR A 48 6.54 -4.78 11.60
CA THR A 48 7.35 -5.46 10.60
C THR A 48 7.15 -4.81 9.24
N LYS A 49 8.24 -4.32 8.66
CA LYS A 49 8.26 -3.86 7.27
C LYS A 49 7.71 -4.95 6.34
N GLU A 50 6.69 -4.60 5.58
CA GLU A 50 6.13 -5.46 4.54
C GLU A 50 6.24 -4.74 3.19
N THR A 51 6.84 -5.44 2.23
CA THR A 51 7.08 -4.91 0.88
C THR A 51 6.28 -5.66 -0.19
N ASP A 52 5.61 -6.76 0.15
CA ASP A 52 4.77 -7.46 -0.81
C ASP A 52 3.40 -6.78 -0.95
N PRO A 53 3.08 -6.21 -2.13
CA PRO A 53 1.85 -5.45 -2.34
C PRO A 53 0.59 -6.30 -2.23
N ALA A 54 0.66 -7.59 -2.59
CA ALA A 54 -0.50 -8.47 -2.51
C ALA A 54 -0.77 -8.93 -1.07
N VAL A 55 0.28 -9.17 -0.28
CA VAL A 55 0.17 -9.47 1.15
C VAL A 55 -0.43 -8.28 1.89
N VAL A 56 0.09 -7.06 1.69
CA VAL A 56 -0.45 -5.86 2.32
C VAL A 56 -1.91 -5.62 1.93
N ALA A 57 -2.23 -5.67 0.63
CA ALA A 57 -3.60 -5.44 0.19
C ALA A 57 -4.60 -6.45 0.79
N LYS A 58 -4.22 -7.74 0.87
CA LYS A 58 -5.06 -8.79 1.48
C LYS A 58 -5.19 -8.61 2.98
N ARG A 59 -4.09 -8.27 3.68
CA ARG A 59 -4.09 -8.03 5.12
C ARG A 59 -4.99 -6.85 5.48
N LEU A 60 -4.79 -5.72 4.84
CA LEU A 60 -5.62 -4.52 5.01
C LEU A 60 -7.10 -4.80 4.68
N ALA A 61 -7.38 -5.60 3.65
CA ALA A 61 -8.75 -6.00 3.31
C ALA A 61 -9.37 -6.94 4.34
N ALA A 62 -8.56 -7.69 5.09
CA ALA A 62 -9.04 -8.55 6.17
C ALA A 62 -9.27 -7.75 7.46
N THR A 63 -8.44 -6.74 7.75
CA THR A 63 -8.60 -5.85 8.91
C THR A 63 -9.72 -4.83 8.71
N GLY A 64 -9.97 -4.35 7.48
CA GLY A 64 -11.10 -3.45 7.20
C GLY A 64 -12.49 -4.11 7.23
N LYS A 65 -12.56 -5.44 7.39
CA LYS A 65 -13.81 -6.21 7.49
C LYS A 65 -14.30 -6.43 8.93
N VAL A 66 -13.57 -5.92 9.93
CA VAL A 66 -13.93 -6.10 11.35
C VAL A 66 -14.68 -4.91 11.97
N GLU A 67 -15.19 -3.98 11.16
CA GLU A 67 -16.08 -2.89 11.60
C GLU A 67 -17.57 -3.23 11.46
#